data_AF-A0A132SMJ8-F1
#
_entry.id   AF-A0A132SMJ8-F1
#
_cell.length_a   1.000
_cell.length_b   1.000
_cell.length_c   1.000
_cell.angle_alpha   90.00
_cell.angle_beta   90.00
_cell.angle_gamma   90.00
#
_symmetry.space_group_name_H-M   'P 1'
#
loop_
_entity.id
_entity.type
_entity.pdbx_description
1 polymer ?
#
loop_
_entity_poly.entity_id
_entity_poly.type
_entity_poly.pdbx_seq_one_letter_code
_entity_poly.pdbx_strand_id
1 'polypeptide(L)'
;MLAYFRDALAIVTDTFHGTIFSIINHRPFGTIIRTSTAGSYGNEEKLSYLLESFGLASRRITSAQMIDDLLLTPVDDTAIDALLLTERRRSKKYLAENVIATTNQELP
;
A
#
# COMPACT_ATOMS: atom_id res chain seq x y z
N MET A 1 -8.27 -15.31 -4.12
CA MET A 1 -8.13 -13.84 -4.24
C MET A 1 -6.70 -13.42 -4.57
N LEU A 2 -5.68 -13.82 -3.79
CA LEU A 2 -4.27 -13.43 -4.03
C LEU A 2 -3.71 -13.86 -5.39
N ALA A 3 -4.13 -15.02 -5.92
CA ALA A 3 -3.70 -15.47 -7.25
C ALA A 3 -4.15 -14.53 -8.37
N TYR A 4 -5.37 -13.98 -8.28
CA TYR A 4 -5.89 -13.04 -9.28
C TYR A 4 -5.08 -11.76 -9.36
N PHE A 5 -4.53 -11.28 -8.25
CA PHE A 5 -3.67 -10.10 -8.24
C PHE A 5 -2.33 -10.40 -8.93
N ARG A 6 -1.69 -11.51 -8.57
CA ARG A 6 -0.39 -11.90 -9.14
C ARG A 6 -0.48 -12.19 -10.64
N ASP A 7 -1.59 -12.74 -11.13
CA ASP A 7 -1.67 -13.15 -12.54
C ASP A 7 -2.39 -12.12 -13.43
N ALA A 8 -2.82 -10.97 -12.85
CA ALA A 8 -3.43 -9.88 -13.60
C ALA A 8 -2.40 -9.08 -14.41
N LEU A 9 -2.84 -8.61 -15.59
CA LEU A 9 -2.09 -7.66 -16.41
C LEU A 9 -2.00 -6.28 -15.75
N ALA A 10 -3.11 -5.84 -15.14
CA ALA A 10 -3.23 -4.57 -14.44
C ALA A 10 -4.42 -4.61 -13.47
N ILE A 11 -4.43 -3.70 -12.49
CA ILE A 11 -5.45 -3.64 -11.45
C ILE A 11 -6.00 -2.21 -11.32
N VAL A 12 -7.33 -2.07 -11.37
CA VAL A 12 -8.03 -0.83 -11.00
C VAL A 12 -8.89 -1.13 -9.79
N THR A 13 -8.74 -0.37 -8.71
CA THR A 13 -9.42 -0.64 -7.44
C THR A 13 -9.70 0.64 -6.65
N ASP A 14 -10.77 0.64 -5.85
CA ASP A 14 -11.04 1.67 -4.84
C ASP A 14 -10.85 1.13 -3.41
N THR A 15 -10.23 -0.06 -3.28
CA THR A 15 -10.08 -0.74 -2.00
C THR A 15 -8.66 -0.62 -1.48
N PHE A 16 -8.53 -0.46 -0.16
CA PHE A 16 -7.23 -0.41 0.51
C PHE A 16 -6.40 -1.67 0.27
N HIS A 17 -7.00 -2.85 0.40
CA HIS A 17 -6.31 -4.12 0.17
C HIS A 17 -5.93 -4.33 -1.31
N GLY A 18 -6.77 -3.89 -2.24
CA GLY A 18 -6.43 -3.97 -3.66
C GLY A 18 -5.18 -3.16 -3.99
N THR A 19 -5.07 -1.95 -3.44
CA THR A 19 -3.86 -1.12 -3.59
C THR A 19 -2.64 -1.79 -2.97
N ILE A 20 -2.74 -2.30 -1.73
CA ILE A 20 -1.64 -3.00 -1.06
C ILE A 20 -1.17 -4.22 -1.86
N PHE A 21 -2.09 -5.06 -2.32
CA PHE A 21 -1.72 -6.26 -3.05
C PHE A 21 -1.14 -5.95 -4.42
N SER A 22 -1.54 -4.85 -5.05
CA SER A 22 -0.91 -4.39 -6.28
C SER A 22 0.55 -4.00 -6.05
N ILE A 23 0.81 -3.24 -4.98
CA ILE A 23 2.16 -2.80 -4.57
C ILE A 23 3.05 -4.01 -4.27
N ILE A 24 2.60 -4.94 -3.42
CA ILE A 24 3.41 -6.09 -2.98
C ILE A 24 3.69 -7.09 -4.11
N ASN A 25 2.79 -7.19 -5.10
CA ASN A 25 2.96 -8.13 -6.22
C ASN A 25 3.56 -7.49 -7.47
N HIS A 26 4.01 -6.23 -7.40
CA HIS A 26 4.59 -5.47 -8.52
C HIS A 26 3.70 -5.48 -9.75
N ARG A 27 2.40 -5.20 -9.54
CA ARG A 27 1.41 -5.20 -10.60
C ARG A 27 1.08 -3.77 -11.02
N PRO A 28 1.03 -3.45 -12.31
CA PRO A 28 0.52 -2.17 -12.77
C PRO A 28 -0.85 -1.90 -12.17
N PHE A 29 -1.05 -0.72 -11.58
CA PHE A 29 -2.30 -0.44 -10.89
C PHE A 29 -2.66 1.03 -10.89
N GLY A 30 -3.96 1.29 -10.76
CA GLY A 30 -4.53 2.59 -10.45
C GLY A 30 -5.55 2.49 -9.32
N THR A 31 -5.58 3.51 -8.47
CA THR A 31 -6.42 3.57 -7.28
C THR A 31 -7.43 4.70 -7.38
N ILE A 32 -8.71 4.38 -7.19
CA ILE A 32 -9.80 5.36 -7.17
C ILE A 32 -10.00 5.84 -5.73
N ILE A 33 -9.86 7.14 -5.51
CA ILE A 33 -10.11 7.77 -4.22
C ILE A 33 -11.48 8.45 -4.23
N ARG A 34 -12.37 7.97 -3.35
CA ARG A 34 -13.70 8.51 -3.09
C ARG A 34 -13.63 9.38 -1.84
N THR A 35 -13.99 10.65 -1.97
CA THR A 35 -14.09 11.58 -0.84
C THR A 35 -15.38 11.35 -0.07
N SER A 36 -15.32 11.56 1.24
CA SER A 36 -16.51 11.54 2.09
C SER A 36 -17.47 12.67 1.67
N THR A 37 -18.76 12.35 1.66
CA THR A 37 -19.86 13.32 1.43
C THR A 37 -20.89 13.17 2.53
N ALA A 38 -21.84 14.11 2.64
CA ALA A 38 -22.89 14.03 3.65
C ALA A 38 -23.67 12.69 3.51
N GLY A 39 -23.42 11.76 4.44
CA GLY A 39 -24.05 10.43 4.46
C GLY A 39 -23.18 9.26 3.97
N SER A 40 -21.94 9.48 3.50
CA SER A 40 -21.03 8.40 3.08
C SER A 40 -19.60 8.63 3.56
N TYR A 41 -19.02 7.61 4.21
CA TYR A 41 -17.59 7.57 4.50
C TYR A 41 -16.83 7.19 3.21
N GLY A 42 -15.86 8.02 2.84
CA GLY A 42 -14.98 7.77 1.71
C GLY A 42 -13.83 6.82 2.07
N ASN A 43 -12.84 6.75 1.19
CA ASN A 43 -11.62 5.96 1.37
C ASN A 43 -10.35 6.84 1.32
N GLU A 44 -10.52 8.16 1.28
CA GLU A 44 -9.49 9.15 0.99
C GLU A 44 -8.38 9.19 2.03
N GLU A 45 -8.69 9.10 3.32
CA GLU A 45 -7.67 9.13 4.36
C GLU A 45 -6.72 7.94 4.23
N LYS A 46 -7.28 6.74 4.11
CA LYS A 46 -6.50 5.49 4.05
C LYS A 46 -5.73 5.36 2.75
N LEU A 47 -6.37 5.64 1.62
CA LEU A 47 -5.74 5.47 0.31
C LEU A 47 -4.73 6.59 0.00
N SER A 48 -5.02 7.85 0.37
CA SER A 48 -4.04 8.93 0.15
C SER A 48 -2.81 8.70 1.02
N TYR A 49 -3.00 8.39 2.31
CA TYR A 49 -1.89 8.07 3.20
C TYR A 49 -1.05 6.89 2.70
N LEU A 50 -1.69 5.81 2.21
CA LEU A 50 -0.98 4.66 1.68
C LEU A 50 -0.15 5.04 0.44
N LEU A 51 -0.74 5.73 -0.53
CA LEU A 51 -0.03 6.12 -1.74
C LEU A 51 1.12 7.09 -1.41
N GLU A 52 0.90 8.06 -0.53
CA GLU A 52 1.93 9.01 -0.11
C GLU A 52 3.09 8.33 0.61
N SER A 53 2.80 7.37 1.50
CA SER A 53 3.81 6.61 2.25
C SER A 53 4.78 5.85 1.35
N PHE A 54 4.32 5.42 0.18
CA PHE A 54 5.13 4.71 -0.82
C PHE A 54 5.63 5.61 -1.96
N GLY A 55 5.33 6.92 -1.95
CA GLY A 55 5.67 7.83 -3.05
C GLY A 55 4.89 7.58 -4.35
N LEU A 56 3.70 6.97 -4.25
CA LEU A 56 2.86 6.50 -5.36
C LEU A 56 1.60 7.36 -5.57
N ALA A 57 1.61 8.63 -5.14
CA ALA A 57 0.47 9.54 -5.32
C ALA A 57 0.01 9.67 -6.79
N SER A 58 0.92 9.50 -7.74
CA SER A 58 0.64 9.47 -9.19
C SER A 58 -0.25 8.30 -9.63
N ARG A 59 -0.44 7.28 -8.78
CA ARG A 59 -1.32 6.13 -9.04
C ARG A 59 -2.78 6.41 -8.72
N ARG A 60 -3.12 7.60 -8.23
CA ARG A 60 -4.50 8.03 -8.06
C ARG A 60 -5.14 8.28 -9.43
N ILE A 61 -6.27 7.62 -9.69
CA ILE A 61 -7.10 7.87 -10.85
C ILE A 61 -8.01 9.06 -10.56
N THR A 62 -7.94 10.09 -11.41
CA THR A 62 -8.79 11.30 -11.35
C THR A 62 -9.73 11.43 -12.54
N SER A 63 -9.48 10.72 -13.64
CA SER A 63 -10.35 10.62 -14.82
C SER A 63 -10.21 9.25 -15.49
N ALA A 64 -11.18 8.85 -16.31
CA ALA A 64 -11.09 7.57 -17.03
C ALA A 64 -10.00 7.60 -18.12
N GLN A 65 -9.74 8.78 -18.70
CA GLN A 65 -8.83 8.96 -19.84
C GLN A 65 -7.37 8.70 -19.46
N MET A 66 -7.00 8.81 -18.19
CA MET A 66 -5.62 8.59 -17.75
C MET A 66 -5.29 7.12 -17.49
N ILE A 67 -6.29 6.23 -17.47
CA ILE A 67 -6.11 4.84 -17.00
C ILE A 67 -5.06 4.12 -17.84
N ASP A 68 -5.12 4.24 -19.16
CA ASP A 68 -4.19 3.54 -20.07
C ASP A 68 -2.74 4.02 -19.84
N ASP A 69 -2.52 5.34 -19.87
CA ASP A 69 -1.19 5.94 -19.66
C ASP A 69 -0.63 5.61 -18.26
N LEU A 70 -1.48 5.65 -17.24
CA LEU A 70 -1.12 5.32 -15.86
C LEU A 70 -0.69 3.87 -15.75
N LEU A 71 -1.43 2.93 -16.34
CA LEU A 71 -1.12 1.49 -16.28
C LEU A 71 0.11 1.12 -17.12
N LEU A 72 0.42 1.88 -18.18
CA LEU A 72 1.65 1.71 -18.97
C LEU A 72 2.88 2.35 -18.32
N THR A 73 2.69 3.33 -17.44
CA THR A 73 3.79 3.97 -16.71
C THR A 73 4.33 3.01 -15.65
N PRO A 74 5.62 2.62 -15.71
CA PRO A 74 6.21 1.68 -14.75
C PRO A 74 6.31 2.29 -13.34
N VAL A 75 6.19 1.45 -12.32
CA VAL A 75 6.45 1.81 -10.92
C VAL A 75 7.91 1.48 -10.61
N ASP A 76 8.57 2.27 -9.75
CA ASP A 76 9.87 1.91 -9.21
C ASP A 76 9.71 0.86 -8.08
N ASP A 77 9.67 -0.40 -8.49
CA ASP A 77 9.56 -1.54 -7.57
C ASP A 77 10.80 -1.66 -6.66
N THR A 78 11.97 -1.18 -7.10
CA THR A 78 13.19 -1.22 -6.29
C THR A 78 13.07 -0.27 -5.09
N ALA A 79 12.53 0.93 -5.31
CA ALA A 79 12.26 1.88 -4.23
C ALA A 79 11.22 1.34 -3.23
N ILE A 80 10.16 0.68 -3.74
CA ILE A 80 9.14 0.03 -2.90
C ILE A 80 9.75 -1.05 -2.02
N ASP A 81 10.55 -1.95 -2.59
CA ASP A 81 11.16 -3.05 -1.86
C ASP A 81 12.15 -2.56 -0.80
N ALA A 82 12.92 -1.52 -1.12
CA ALA A 82 13.83 -0.87 -0.18
C ALA A 82 13.06 -0.27 1.03
N LEU A 83 11.93 0.38 0.77
CA LEU A 83 11.05 0.91 1.82
C LEU A 83 10.45 -0.22 2.67
N LEU A 84 9.89 -1.26 2.03
CA LEU A 84 9.31 -2.42 2.74
C LEU A 84 10.35 -3.11 3.63
N LEU A 85 11.58 -3.26 3.14
CA LEU A 85 12.66 -3.85 3.92
C LEU A 85 13.00 -2.97 5.13
N THR A 86 13.05 -1.65 4.95
CA THR A 86 13.30 -0.68 6.03
C THR A 86 12.23 -0.74 7.10
N GLU A 87 10.96 -0.68 6.72
CA GLU A 87 9.84 -0.75 7.68
C GLU A 87 9.78 -2.12 8.38
N ARG A 88 10.04 -3.23 7.68
CA ARG A 88 10.17 -4.55 8.31
C ARG A 88 11.26 -4.60 9.37
N ARG A 89 12.43 -3.99 9.11
CA ARG A 89 13.51 -3.90 10.12
C ARG A 89 13.06 -3.08 11.32
N ARG A 90 12.40 -1.94 11.08
CA ARG A 90 11.86 -1.08 12.15
C ARG A 90 10.83 -1.80 13.01
N SER A 91 9.88 -2.51 12.41
CA SER A 91 8.88 -3.30 13.14
C SER A 91 9.51 -4.40 13.98
N LYS A 92 10.47 -5.17 13.41
CA LYS A 92 11.19 -6.21 14.14
C LYS A 92 11.99 -5.66 15.31
N LYS A 93 12.66 -4.51 15.11
CA LYS A 93 13.40 -3.81 16.17
C LYS A 93 12.46 -3.40 17.32
N TYR A 94 11.35 -2.73 16.99
CA TYR A 94 10.37 -2.31 17.98
C TYR A 94 9.83 -3.49 18.80
N LEU A 95 9.47 -4.60 18.13
CA LEU A 95 9.00 -5.81 18.81
C LEU A 95 10.08 -6.41 19.73
N ALA A 96 11.33 -6.49 19.28
CA ALA A 96 12.41 -7.00 20.11
C ALA A 96 12.63 -6.15 21.37
N GLU A 97 12.59 -4.82 21.23
CA GLU A 97 12.80 -3.88 22.33
C GLU A 97 11.66 -3.86 23.36
N ASN A 98 10.42 -4.12 22.94
CA ASN A 98 9.24 -3.94 23.80
C ASN A 98 8.54 -5.23 24.24
N VAL A 99 8.77 -6.34 23.52
CA VAL A 99 8.12 -7.64 23.80
C VAL A 99 9.13 -8.69 24.26
N ILE A 100 10.34 -8.69 23.68
CA ILE A 100 11.35 -9.74 23.96
C ILE A 100 12.31 -9.33 25.09
N ALA A 101 12.66 -8.04 25.20
CA ALA A 101 13.56 -7.56 26.26
C ALA A 101 12.93 -7.58 27.67
N THR A 102 11.60 -7.64 27.77
CA THR A 102 10.85 -7.52 29.04
C THR A 102 10.75 -8.85 29.81
N THR A 103 11.24 -9.97 29.26
CA THR A 103 11.13 -11.30 29.91
C THR A 103 12.25 -11.62 30.91
N ASN A 104 13.17 -10.68 31.17
CA ASN A 104 14.25 -10.81 32.17
C ASN A 104 13.95 -10.10 33.51
N GLN A 105 12.69 -9.76 33.80
CA GLN A 105 12.32 -9.47 35.19
C GLN A 105 12.15 -10.80 35.93
N GLU A 106 13.12 -11.10 36.80
CA GLU A 106 13.00 -12.16 37.81
C GLU A 106 11.69 -11.96 38.58
N LEU A 107 10.80 -12.95 38.48
CA LEU A 107 9.64 -13.08 39.36
C LEU A 107 10.15 -13.30 40.79
N PRO A 108 9.52 -12.70 41.82
CA PRO A 108 9.87 -12.93 43.22
C PRO A 108 9.68 -14.38 43.66
#